data_AF-A0A7W0HHX4-F1
#
_entry.id   AF-A0A7W0HHX4-F1
#
_cell.length_a   1.000
_cell.length_b   1.000
_cell.length_c   1.000
_cell.angle_alpha   90.00
_cell.angle_beta   90.00
_cell.angle_gamma   90.00
#
_symmetry.space_group_name_H-M   'P 1'
#
loop_
_entity.id
_entity.type
_entity.pdbx_description
1 polymer ?
#
loop_
_entity_poly.entity_id
_entity_poly.type
_entity_poly.pdbx_seq_one_letter_code
_entity_poly.pdbx_strand_id
1 'polypeptide(L)'
;MAIPNSFDILQAVIEATPDAIFVKDLEGRYVLVNRAAARFVGRTAEDIVGKNDLAIYPEETARRFIDDDRQVLKAGEALAFEGVATSETGRQAYLVTKGVYRDGEGQILGLFGISHDITELRQAHETLDRTREALFRSQKMEAVGQLTGGLAHDFNNILAVILGNLELLRIHVKDDSYARELVDAVLRAAFHGQDLTSDLLAFARRRQLNPEPIDINALIEGVVRLLMRTLGQRIRITTDLQEAARTALVDEAALEAAVLNVAINARDAMPQGGSLHISTSRLPVTRERSGDDDPAPGTYAVVAIQDTGCGMTGDVVARVFEPFFTTKSADGGTGLGLSMVYGFARQSGGSVTIESAPGKGTTVRILLPLAGEDLYPGTHASQPVAGSTVARTILVVEDEPAVRATIKRQLESLGHRVLVAGTAPEALIRLDEEDDIDLLLTDVVLGTGINGIDLAEAARDARPGLPVVFTSGYAAMPEAQQRILDSGATLLAKPATLSQLARAVNAACG
;
A
#
# COMPACT_ATOMS: atom_id res chain seq x y z
N MET A 1 2.14 17.41 -69.31
CA MET A 1 2.85 17.35 -68.01
C MET A 1 3.98 16.34 -68.22
N ALA A 2 5.23 16.79 -68.29
CA ALA A 2 6.36 15.90 -68.57
C ALA A 2 6.47 14.86 -67.45
N ILE A 3 6.68 13.59 -67.81
CA ILE A 3 7.01 12.54 -66.84
C ILE A 3 8.35 12.96 -66.23
N PRO A 4 8.46 13.18 -64.91
CA PRO A 4 9.74 13.49 -64.27
C PRO A 4 10.77 12.41 -64.62
N ASN A 5 12.04 12.77 -64.80
CA ASN A 5 13.09 11.78 -65.03
C ASN A 5 13.11 10.80 -63.84
N SER A 6 13.44 9.52 -64.05
CA SER A 6 13.46 8.49 -63.01
C SER A 6 14.26 8.91 -61.76
N PHE A 7 15.27 9.76 -61.93
CA PHE A 7 16.03 10.36 -60.83
C PHE A 7 15.16 11.24 -59.91
N ASP A 8 14.36 12.14 -60.48
CA ASP A 8 13.49 13.06 -59.71
C ASP A 8 12.42 12.27 -58.94
N ILE A 9 11.92 11.18 -59.53
CA ILE A 9 10.94 10.28 -58.89
C ILE A 9 11.60 9.56 -57.70
N LEU A 10 12.79 8.98 -57.88
CA LEU A 10 13.51 8.28 -56.81
C LEU A 10 13.86 9.22 -55.66
N GLN A 11 14.33 10.43 -55.97
CA GLN A 11 14.62 11.43 -54.95
C GLN A 11 13.36 11.83 -54.17
N ALA A 12 12.24 12.07 -54.86
CA ALA A 12 10.98 12.41 -54.21
C ALA A 12 10.48 11.28 -53.28
N VAL A 13 10.62 10.02 -53.70
CA VAL A 13 10.25 8.85 -52.88
C VAL A 13 11.14 8.74 -51.64
N ILE A 14 12.46 8.89 -51.80
CA ILE A 14 13.42 8.84 -50.69
C ILE A 14 13.17 9.96 -49.67
N GLU A 15 12.78 11.15 -50.12
CA GLU A 15 12.48 12.28 -49.22
C GLU A 15 11.11 12.21 -48.55
N ALA A 16 10.14 11.52 -49.16
CA ALA A 16 8.79 11.42 -48.64
C ALA A 16 8.62 10.35 -47.54
N THR A 17 9.54 9.39 -47.44
CA THR A 17 9.45 8.34 -46.43
C THR A 17 9.70 8.88 -45.01
N PRO A 18 8.98 8.40 -43.99
CA PRO A 18 9.29 8.71 -42.60
C PRO A 18 10.59 8.04 -42.13
N ASP A 19 11.08 7.03 -42.84
CA ASP A 19 12.26 6.26 -42.45
C ASP A 19 13.55 6.98 -42.83
N ALA A 20 14.53 6.90 -41.94
CA ALA A 20 15.85 7.43 -42.17
C ALA A 20 16.57 6.59 -43.22
N ILE A 21 16.77 7.18 -44.41
CA ILE A 21 17.52 6.57 -45.51
C ILE A 21 18.88 7.23 -45.61
N PHE A 22 19.92 6.42 -45.68
CA PHE A 22 21.28 6.88 -45.89
C PHE A 22 22.07 5.95 -46.81
N VAL A 23 23.12 6.50 -47.42
CA VAL A 23 24.09 5.76 -48.22
C VAL A 23 25.48 6.17 -47.78
N LYS A 24 26.40 5.21 -47.66
CA LYS A 24 27.81 5.41 -47.35
C LYS A 24 28.71 4.82 -48.42
N ASP A 25 29.84 5.47 -48.66
CA ASP A 25 30.95 4.92 -49.45
C ASP A 25 31.69 3.79 -48.70
N LEU A 26 32.71 3.21 -49.34
CA LEU A 26 33.53 2.13 -48.76
C LEU A 26 34.37 2.60 -47.56
N GLU A 27 34.65 3.90 -47.45
CA GLU A 27 35.31 4.53 -46.33
C GLU A 27 34.35 4.85 -45.16
N GLY A 28 33.06 4.52 -45.30
CA GLY A 28 32.03 4.74 -44.29
C GLY A 28 31.58 6.19 -44.16
N ARG A 29 31.80 7.03 -45.18
CA ARG A 29 31.31 8.41 -45.22
C ARG A 29 29.93 8.48 -45.85
N TYR A 30 29.05 9.26 -45.27
CA TYR A 30 27.72 9.49 -45.81
C TYR A 30 27.79 10.20 -47.16
N VAL A 31 27.27 9.59 -48.23
CA VAL A 31 27.17 10.19 -49.56
C VAL A 31 25.76 10.70 -49.87
N LEU A 32 24.76 10.14 -49.19
CA LEU A 32 23.36 10.56 -49.28
C LEU A 32 22.70 10.35 -47.93
N VAL A 33 21.86 11.29 -47.53
CA VAL A 33 20.90 11.16 -46.44
C VAL A 33 19.61 11.87 -46.83
N ASN A 34 18.46 11.31 -46.46
CA ASN A 34 17.18 11.98 -46.63
C ASN A 34 16.86 12.87 -45.42
N ARG A 35 15.76 13.63 -45.51
CA ARG A 35 15.28 14.48 -44.41
C ARG A 35 14.99 13.71 -43.13
N ALA A 36 14.51 12.47 -43.20
CA ALA A 36 14.25 11.66 -42.01
C ALA A 36 15.55 11.28 -41.27
N ALA A 37 16.60 10.91 -42.00
CA ALA A 37 17.92 10.63 -41.43
C ALA A 37 18.55 11.88 -40.80
N ALA A 38 18.43 13.03 -41.46
CA ALA A 38 18.86 14.32 -40.90
C ALA A 38 18.14 14.63 -39.57
N ARG A 39 16.82 14.45 -39.51
CA ARG A 39 16.02 14.61 -38.29
C ARG A 39 16.39 13.62 -37.18
N PHE A 40 16.65 12.35 -37.51
CA PHE A 40 17.07 11.34 -36.53
C PHE A 40 18.40 11.69 -35.87
N VAL A 41 19.31 12.32 -36.62
CA VAL A 41 20.61 12.78 -36.10
C VAL A 41 20.47 14.10 -35.31
N GLY A 42 19.58 14.99 -35.75
CA GLY A 42 19.47 16.37 -35.25
C GLY A 42 20.30 17.38 -36.03
N ARG A 43 20.83 17.02 -37.20
CA ARG A 43 21.69 17.87 -38.06
C ARG A 43 21.10 18.07 -39.44
N THR A 44 21.61 19.03 -40.21
CA THR A 44 21.21 19.17 -41.62
C THR A 44 21.87 18.09 -42.49
N ALA A 45 21.33 17.83 -43.68
CA ALA A 45 21.91 16.86 -44.61
C ALA A 45 23.34 17.28 -45.02
N GLU A 46 23.57 18.57 -45.24
CA GLU A 46 24.88 19.13 -45.59
C GLU A 46 25.92 18.93 -44.48
N ASP A 47 25.48 18.95 -43.22
CA ASP A 47 26.34 18.68 -42.07
C ASP A 47 26.64 17.20 -41.86
N ILE A 48 25.94 16.30 -42.54
CA ILE A 48 26.12 14.85 -42.42
C ILE A 48 26.93 14.30 -43.60
N VAL A 49 26.62 14.74 -44.81
CA VAL A 49 27.28 14.27 -46.04
C VAL A 49 28.79 14.57 -46.00
N GLY A 50 29.60 13.59 -46.39
CA GLY A 50 31.05 13.62 -46.37
C GLY A 50 31.70 13.27 -45.02
N LYS A 51 30.91 13.16 -43.94
CA LYS A 51 31.39 12.76 -42.60
C LYS A 51 31.16 11.26 -42.36
N ASN A 52 31.83 10.69 -41.37
CA ASN A 52 31.65 9.31 -40.92
C ASN A 52 30.92 9.26 -39.56
N ASP A 53 30.57 8.06 -39.08
CA ASP A 53 29.81 7.91 -37.82
C ASP A 53 30.49 8.55 -36.61
N LEU A 54 31.83 8.50 -36.52
CA LEU A 54 32.59 9.08 -35.40
C LEU A 54 32.51 10.61 -35.33
N ALA A 55 32.24 11.27 -36.46
CA ALA A 55 32.03 12.72 -36.50
C ALA A 55 30.58 13.13 -36.21
N ILE A 56 29.65 12.17 -36.15
CA ILE A 56 28.21 12.41 -36.04
C ILE A 56 27.66 11.93 -34.70
N TYR A 57 28.06 10.75 -34.24
CA TYR A 57 27.54 10.09 -33.04
C TYR A 57 28.61 10.00 -31.94
N PRO A 58 28.19 9.84 -30.67
CA PRO A 58 29.08 9.44 -29.59
C PRO A 58 29.82 8.15 -29.92
N GLU A 59 31.05 8.02 -29.41
CA GLU A 59 32.00 6.94 -29.75
C GLU A 59 31.39 5.53 -29.62
N GLU A 60 30.59 5.29 -28.58
CA GLU A 60 29.91 4.00 -28.38
C GLU A 60 28.91 3.66 -29.50
N THR A 61 28.05 4.63 -29.86
CA THR A 61 27.06 4.44 -30.93
C THR A 61 27.75 4.34 -32.30
N ALA A 62 28.75 5.19 -32.54
CA ALA A 62 29.51 5.20 -33.78
C ALA A 62 30.25 3.88 -34.03
N ARG A 63 30.93 3.33 -33.00
CA ARG A 63 31.64 2.04 -33.12
C ARG A 63 30.70 0.90 -33.48
N ARG A 64 29.53 0.83 -32.84
CA ARG A 64 28.53 -0.19 -33.16
C ARG A 64 28.08 -0.09 -34.63
N PHE A 65 27.80 1.12 -35.11
CA PHE A 65 27.41 1.31 -36.52
C PHE A 65 28.51 0.91 -37.50
N ILE A 66 29.77 1.23 -37.20
CA ILE A 66 30.93 0.83 -38.01
C ILE A 66 31.09 -0.69 -38.04
N ASP A 67 30.86 -1.37 -36.91
CA ASP A 67 30.94 -2.83 -36.85
C ASP A 67 29.78 -3.50 -37.60
N ASP A 68 28.57 -2.96 -37.53
CA ASP A 68 27.42 -3.40 -38.34
C ASP A 68 27.72 -3.22 -39.84
N ASP A 69 28.26 -2.06 -40.24
CA ASP A 69 28.64 -1.75 -41.62
C ASP A 69 29.69 -2.73 -42.15
N ARG A 70 30.70 -3.05 -41.32
CA ARG A 70 31.73 -4.05 -41.66
C ARG A 70 31.13 -5.44 -41.88
N GLN A 71 30.15 -5.82 -41.07
CA GLN A 71 29.45 -7.11 -41.23
C GLN A 71 28.68 -7.18 -42.55
N VAL A 72 27.97 -6.11 -42.90
CA VAL A 72 27.21 -6.01 -44.17
C VAL A 72 28.13 -6.06 -45.38
N LEU A 73 29.23 -5.29 -45.37
CA LEU A 73 30.20 -5.27 -46.45
C LEU A 73 30.87 -6.63 -46.65
N LYS A 74 31.18 -7.34 -45.55
CA LYS A 74 31.77 -8.69 -45.59
C LYS A 74 30.77 -9.73 -46.11
N ALA A 75 29.51 -9.65 -45.71
CA ALA A 75 28.46 -10.57 -46.15
C ALA A 75 28.07 -10.33 -47.62
N GLY A 76 28.04 -9.07 -48.05
CA GLY A 76 27.66 -8.68 -49.41
C GLY A 76 26.15 -8.78 -49.69
N GLU A 77 25.33 -8.96 -48.66
CA GLU A 77 23.87 -9.04 -48.68
C GLU A 77 23.25 -8.15 -47.60
N ALA A 78 21.91 -8.01 -47.60
CA ALA A 78 21.21 -7.15 -46.65
C ALA A 78 21.05 -7.83 -45.29
N LEU A 79 21.38 -7.11 -44.22
CA LEU A 79 21.25 -7.55 -42.82
C LEU A 79 20.41 -6.54 -42.02
N ALA A 80 19.68 -7.05 -41.04
CA ALA A 80 18.88 -6.23 -40.12
C ALA A 80 19.54 -6.16 -38.73
N PHE A 81 19.49 -4.97 -38.13
CA PHE A 81 20.03 -4.70 -36.80
C PHE A 81 19.01 -3.89 -36.00
N GLU A 82 18.89 -4.20 -34.72
CA GLU A 82 18.09 -3.43 -33.78
C GLU A 82 19.00 -2.86 -32.70
N GLY A 83 18.73 -1.65 -32.24
CA GLY A 83 19.47 -1.08 -31.13
C GLY A 83 18.93 0.25 -30.65
N VAL A 84 19.70 0.87 -29.76
CA VAL A 84 19.41 2.21 -29.25
C VAL A 84 20.57 3.11 -29.59
N ALA A 85 20.30 4.16 -30.37
CA ALA A 85 21.27 5.17 -30.75
C ALA A 85 21.16 6.37 -29.81
N THR A 86 22.29 7.03 -29.57
CA THR A 86 22.31 8.35 -28.94
C THR A 86 22.81 9.35 -29.98
N SER A 87 22.03 10.40 -30.23
CA SER A 87 22.31 11.49 -31.17
C SER A 87 22.03 12.84 -30.49
N GLU A 88 22.07 13.95 -31.25
CA GLU A 88 21.78 15.29 -30.71
C GLU A 88 20.29 15.45 -30.32
N THR A 89 19.40 14.67 -30.92
CA THR A 89 17.98 14.59 -30.56
C THR A 89 17.71 13.75 -29.31
N GLY A 90 18.73 13.06 -28.78
CA GLY A 90 18.64 12.23 -27.59
C GLY A 90 18.76 10.74 -27.90
N ARG A 91 18.07 9.92 -27.10
CA ARG A 91 18.18 8.46 -27.15
C ARG A 91 16.98 7.86 -27.87
N GLN A 92 17.20 7.19 -28.99
CA GLN A 92 16.15 6.64 -29.86
C GLN A 92 16.40 5.16 -30.15
N ALA A 93 15.34 4.35 -30.11
CA ALA A 93 15.39 2.95 -30.53
C ALA A 93 15.16 2.86 -32.05
N TYR A 94 15.92 2.00 -32.72
CA TYR A 94 15.85 1.85 -34.17
C TYR A 94 15.85 0.38 -34.58
N LEU A 95 15.22 0.11 -35.72
CA LEU A 95 15.37 -1.11 -36.50
C LEU A 95 15.89 -0.70 -37.88
N VAL A 96 17.12 -1.08 -38.22
CA VAL A 96 17.76 -0.72 -39.49
C VAL A 96 18.02 -1.94 -40.34
N THR A 97 17.63 -1.88 -41.61
CA THR A 97 18.10 -2.80 -42.64
C THR A 97 19.21 -2.14 -43.42
N LYS A 98 20.38 -2.76 -43.46
CA LYS A 98 21.56 -2.30 -44.19
C LYS A 98 21.88 -3.27 -45.31
N GLY A 99 22.22 -2.76 -46.48
CA GLY A 99 22.61 -3.60 -47.63
C GLY A 99 23.69 -2.93 -48.48
N VAL A 100 24.32 -3.70 -49.35
CA VAL A 100 25.32 -3.17 -50.29
C VAL A 100 24.68 -2.71 -51.58
N TYR A 101 25.22 -1.67 -52.20
CA TYR A 101 24.85 -1.29 -53.58
C TYR A 101 26.05 -1.47 -54.50
N ARG A 102 25.76 -1.84 -55.75
CA ARG A 102 26.76 -2.28 -56.73
C ARG A 102 26.69 -1.44 -57.99
N ASP A 103 27.81 -1.38 -58.71
CA ASP A 103 27.84 -0.86 -60.08
C ASP A 103 27.28 -1.87 -61.09
N GLY A 104 27.30 -1.50 -62.38
CA GLY A 104 26.85 -2.37 -63.48
C GLY A 104 27.72 -3.60 -63.72
N GLU A 105 28.91 -3.67 -63.12
CA GLU A 105 29.84 -4.81 -63.18
C GLU A 105 29.74 -5.71 -61.94
N GLY A 106 28.90 -5.36 -60.97
CA GLY A 106 28.67 -6.11 -59.74
C GLY A 106 29.64 -5.79 -58.59
N GLN A 107 30.53 -4.81 -58.75
CA GLN A 107 31.45 -4.36 -57.70
C GLN A 107 30.69 -3.56 -56.64
N ILE A 108 31.00 -3.80 -55.37
CA ILE A 108 30.37 -3.08 -54.25
C ILE A 108 30.92 -1.66 -54.23
N LEU A 109 30.02 -0.67 -54.36
CA LEU A 109 30.36 0.76 -54.29
C LEU A 109 30.24 1.33 -52.87
N GLY A 110 29.52 0.62 -51.99
CA GLY A 110 29.24 1.07 -50.64
C GLY A 110 28.04 0.34 -50.05
N LEU A 111 27.43 0.95 -49.04
CA LEU A 111 26.23 0.42 -48.40
C LEU A 111 25.13 1.48 -48.29
N PHE A 112 23.90 1.02 -48.17
CA PHE A 112 22.76 1.83 -47.79
C PHE A 112 22.17 1.32 -46.48
N GLY A 113 21.43 2.17 -45.79
CA GLY A 113 20.62 1.81 -44.65
C GLY A 113 19.26 2.47 -44.70
N ILE A 114 18.23 1.72 -44.33
CA ILE A 114 16.87 2.19 -44.10
C ILE A 114 16.55 1.89 -42.64
N SER A 115 16.39 2.94 -41.84
CA SER A 115 16.21 2.87 -40.41
C SER A 115 14.84 3.37 -40.01
N HIS A 116 14.07 2.50 -39.37
CA HIS A 116 12.79 2.81 -38.75
C HIS A 116 13.03 3.25 -37.30
N ASP A 117 12.44 4.37 -36.89
CA ASP A 117 12.36 4.74 -35.48
C ASP A 117 11.27 3.89 -34.81
N ILE A 118 11.67 3.06 -33.86
CA ILE A 118 10.77 2.16 -33.12
C ILE A 118 10.65 2.57 -31.66
N THR A 119 11.03 3.80 -31.30
CA THR A 119 11.04 4.28 -29.92
C THR A 119 9.65 4.19 -29.28
N GLU A 120 8.63 4.75 -29.95
CA GLU A 120 7.25 4.71 -29.45
C GLU A 120 6.70 3.28 -29.39
N LEU A 121 7.00 2.47 -30.41
CA LEU A 121 6.55 1.07 -30.47
C LEU A 121 7.13 0.24 -29.32
N ARG A 122 8.43 0.42 -29.04
CA ARG A 122 9.13 -0.28 -27.96
C ARG A 122 8.61 0.15 -26.59
N GLN A 123 8.42 1.46 -26.38
CA GLN A 123 7.83 1.99 -25.15
C GLN A 123 6.40 1.48 -24.91
N ALA A 124 5.58 1.40 -25.96
CA ALA A 124 4.23 0.86 -25.88
C ALA A 124 4.24 -0.63 -25.52
N HIS A 125 5.15 -1.43 -26.11
CA HIS A 125 5.28 -2.85 -25.81
C HIS A 125 5.72 -3.08 -24.36
N GLU A 126 6.76 -2.38 -23.91
CA GLU A 126 7.25 -2.45 -22.52
C GLU A 126 6.16 -2.04 -21.52
N THR A 127 5.37 -1.02 -21.84
CA THR A 127 4.23 -0.60 -21.01
C THR A 127 3.13 -1.67 -20.95
N LEU A 128 2.82 -2.29 -22.09
CA LEU A 128 1.81 -3.34 -22.17
C LEU A 128 2.21 -4.57 -21.35
N ASP A 129 3.45 -5.02 -21.46
CA ASP A 129 3.94 -6.18 -20.72
C ASP A 129 3.94 -5.92 -19.21
N ARG A 130 4.39 -4.75 -18.77
CA ARG A 130 4.29 -4.33 -17.37
C ARG A 130 2.84 -4.34 -16.86
N THR A 131 1.92 -3.83 -17.67
CA THR A 131 0.50 -3.79 -17.31
C THR A 131 -0.09 -5.20 -17.19
N ARG A 132 0.30 -6.12 -18.08
CA ARG A 132 -0.12 -7.53 -18.02
C ARG A 132 0.41 -8.23 -16.78
N GLU A 133 1.69 -8.04 -16.44
CA GLU A 133 2.29 -8.60 -15.24
C GLU A 133 1.61 -8.09 -13.96
N ALA A 134 1.35 -6.78 -13.88
CA ALA A 134 0.63 -6.17 -12.77
C ALA A 134 -0.80 -6.71 -12.63
N LEU A 135 -1.52 -6.84 -13.75
CA LEU A 135 -2.86 -7.41 -13.77
C LEU A 135 -2.86 -8.87 -13.30
N PHE A 136 -1.92 -9.68 -13.80
CA PHE A 136 -1.78 -11.08 -13.40
C PHE A 136 -1.49 -11.21 -11.90
N ARG A 137 -0.59 -10.38 -11.36
CA ARG A 137 -0.31 -10.32 -9.92
C ARG A 137 -1.55 -9.92 -9.11
N SER A 138 -2.32 -8.94 -9.58
CA SER A 138 -3.56 -8.49 -8.93
C SER A 138 -4.64 -9.58 -8.93
N GLN A 139 -4.85 -10.26 -10.06
CA GLN A 139 -5.82 -11.36 -10.17
C GLN A 139 -5.43 -12.55 -9.28
N LYS A 140 -4.13 -12.87 -9.20
CA LYS A 140 -3.63 -13.90 -8.29
C LYS A 140 -3.91 -13.52 -6.83
N MET A 141 -3.69 -12.27 -6.45
CA MET A 141 -3.97 -11.77 -5.11
C MET A 141 -5.47 -11.77 -4.79
N GLU A 142 -6.31 -11.44 -5.77
CA GLU A 142 -7.77 -11.47 -5.64
C GLU A 142 -8.32 -12.90 -5.45
N ALA A 143 -7.83 -13.85 -6.24
CA ALA A 143 -8.20 -15.26 -6.11
C ALA A 143 -7.77 -15.85 -4.76
N VAL A 144 -6.56 -15.51 -4.30
CA VAL A 144 -6.07 -15.91 -2.98
C VAL A 144 -6.93 -15.27 -1.88
N GLY A 145 -7.25 -13.97 -1.96
CA GLY A 145 -8.10 -13.29 -0.97
C GLY A 145 -9.51 -13.87 -0.87
N GLN A 146 -10.16 -14.15 -2.00
CA GLN A 146 -11.50 -14.78 -2.00
C GLN A 146 -11.48 -16.19 -1.39
N LEU A 147 -10.49 -17.01 -1.77
CA LEU A 147 -10.35 -18.37 -1.23
C LEU A 147 -10.05 -18.35 0.26
N THR A 148 -9.14 -17.48 0.72
CA THR A 148 -8.77 -17.37 2.13
C THR A 148 -9.92 -16.82 2.98
N GLY A 149 -10.69 -15.85 2.47
CA GLY A 149 -11.86 -15.30 3.19
C GLY A 149 -12.97 -16.32 3.39
N GLY A 150 -13.28 -17.11 2.36
CA GLY A 150 -14.27 -18.21 2.46
C GLY A 150 -13.81 -19.32 3.39
N LEU A 151 -12.55 -19.75 3.28
CA LEU A 151 -11.99 -20.82 4.12
C LEU A 151 -11.96 -20.42 5.60
N ALA A 152 -11.59 -19.16 5.88
CA ALA A 152 -11.49 -18.67 7.25
C ALA A 152 -12.85 -18.50 7.93
N HIS A 153 -13.89 -18.13 7.18
CA HIS A 153 -15.28 -18.16 7.68
C HIS A 153 -15.67 -19.57 8.14
N ASP A 154 -15.37 -20.59 7.35
CA ASP A 154 -15.71 -21.98 7.67
C ASP A 154 -14.93 -22.51 8.88
N PHE A 155 -13.64 -22.16 8.99
CA PHE A 155 -12.84 -22.47 10.17
C PHE A 155 -13.38 -21.80 11.44
N ASN A 156 -13.77 -20.53 11.37
CA ASN A 156 -14.36 -19.84 12.51
C ASN A 156 -15.68 -20.48 12.95
N ASN A 157 -16.48 -20.99 12.01
CA ASN A 157 -17.71 -21.72 12.33
C ASN A 157 -17.42 -23.03 13.08
N ILE A 158 -16.43 -23.79 12.65
CA ILE A 158 -16.01 -25.03 13.32
C ILE A 158 -15.45 -24.72 14.73
N LEU A 159 -14.59 -23.70 14.84
CA LEU A 159 -13.99 -23.29 16.10
C LEU A 159 -15.03 -22.79 17.10
N ALA A 160 -16.05 -22.04 16.65
CA ALA A 160 -17.14 -21.58 17.51
C ALA A 160 -17.91 -22.76 18.14
N VAL A 161 -18.20 -23.81 17.37
CA VAL A 161 -18.85 -25.03 17.87
C VAL A 161 -17.95 -25.79 18.85
N ILE A 162 -16.65 -25.89 18.57
CA ILE A 162 -15.68 -26.54 19.46
C ILE A 162 -15.56 -25.78 20.78
N LEU A 163 -15.37 -24.47 20.73
CA LEU A 163 -15.25 -23.60 21.91
C LEU A 163 -16.52 -23.66 22.77
N GLY A 164 -17.71 -23.54 22.17
CA GLY A 164 -18.98 -23.60 22.89
C GLY A 164 -19.18 -24.93 23.63
N ASN A 165 -18.83 -26.06 23.01
CA ASN A 165 -18.91 -27.37 23.66
C ASN A 165 -17.88 -27.53 24.79
N LEU A 166 -16.66 -27.01 24.61
CA LEU A 166 -15.62 -27.06 25.64
C LEU A 166 -15.95 -26.20 26.86
N GLU A 167 -16.57 -25.04 26.67
CA GLU A 167 -17.06 -24.20 27.77
C GLU A 167 -18.16 -24.89 28.58
N LEU A 168 -19.09 -25.58 27.90
CA LEU A 168 -20.11 -26.40 28.56
C LEU A 168 -19.49 -27.60 29.30
N LEU A 169 -18.48 -28.25 28.70
CA LEU A 169 -17.78 -29.37 29.34
C LEU A 169 -17.05 -28.91 30.61
N ARG A 170 -16.39 -27.74 30.55
CA ARG A 170 -15.69 -27.14 31.71
C ARG A 170 -16.60 -26.90 32.91
N ILE A 171 -17.89 -26.61 32.68
CA ILE A 171 -18.89 -26.43 33.74
C ILE A 171 -19.26 -27.76 34.42
N HIS A 172 -19.26 -28.87 33.68
CA HIS A 172 -19.68 -30.19 34.15
C HIS A 172 -18.52 -31.01 34.77
N VAL A 173 -17.27 -30.71 34.40
CA VAL A 173 -16.07 -31.40 34.88
C VAL A 173 -15.51 -30.73 36.15
N LYS A 174 -16.36 -30.60 37.18
CA LYS A 174 -15.98 -29.89 38.41
C LYS A 174 -15.11 -30.70 39.37
N ASP A 175 -15.13 -32.03 39.33
CA ASP A 175 -14.45 -32.87 40.35
C ASP A 175 -13.30 -33.74 39.79
N ASP A 176 -13.03 -33.68 38.49
CA ASP A 176 -11.94 -34.41 37.85
C ASP A 176 -10.85 -33.43 37.37
N SER A 177 -9.71 -33.41 38.07
CA SER A 177 -8.59 -32.53 37.75
C SER A 177 -7.93 -32.85 36.41
N TYR A 178 -7.88 -34.14 36.04
CA TYR A 178 -7.24 -34.58 34.80
C TYR A 178 -8.09 -34.19 33.59
N ALA A 179 -9.41 -34.41 33.69
CA ALA A 179 -10.33 -33.98 32.65
C ALA A 179 -10.39 -32.43 32.51
N ARG A 180 -10.22 -31.67 33.60
CA ARG A 180 -10.07 -30.20 33.53
C ARG A 180 -8.81 -29.77 32.79
N GLU A 181 -7.67 -30.39 33.06
CA GLU A 181 -6.42 -30.09 32.35
C GLU A 181 -6.52 -30.38 30.83
N LEU A 182 -7.20 -31.47 30.45
CA LEU A 182 -7.47 -31.80 29.05
C LEU A 182 -8.37 -30.75 28.38
N VAL A 183 -9.44 -30.31 29.05
CA VAL A 183 -10.33 -29.25 28.53
C VAL A 183 -9.56 -27.94 28.33
N ASP A 184 -8.75 -27.54 29.30
CA ASP A 184 -7.96 -26.31 29.21
C ASP A 184 -6.89 -26.39 28.11
N ALA A 185 -6.32 -27.57 27.86
CA ALA A 185 -5.39 -27.80 26.75
C ALA A 185 -6.07 -27.64 25.39
N VAL A 186 -7.26 -28.21 25.20
CA VAL A 186 -8.02 -28.09 23.94
C VAL A 186 -8.53 -26.66 23.74
N LEU A 187 -8.97 -25.97 24.80
CA LEU A 187 -9.35 -24.55 24.74
C LEU A 187 -8.20 -23.67 24.25
N ARG A 188 -6.98 -23.85 24.81
CA ARG A 188 -5.79 -23.12 24.34
C ARG A 188 -5.51 -23.38 22.86
N ALA A 189 -5.63 -24.62 22.40
CA ALA A 189 -5.43 -24.97 21.00
C ALA A 189 -6.51 -24.36 20.09
N ALA A 190 -7.78 -24.32 20.52
CA ALA A 190 -8.87 -23.73 19.77
C ALA A 190 -8.75 -22.20 19.64
N PHE A 191 -8.38 -21.51 20.72
CA PHE A 191 -8.09 -20.07 20.68
C PHE A 191 -6.91 -19.74 19.76
N HIS A 192 -5.84 -20.56 19.81
CA HIS A 192 -4.72 -20.39 18.89
C HIS A 192 -5.13 -20.58 17.42
N GLY A 193 -6.00 -21.55 17.14
CA GLY A 193 -6.59 -21.71 15.80
C GLY A 193 -7.40 -20.49 15.35
N GLN A 194 -8.09 -19.84 16.28
CA GLN A 194 -8.90 -18.64 16.04
C GLN A 194 -8.03 -17.42 15.69
N ASP A 195 -6.92 -17.23 16.40
CA ASP A 195 -5.92 -16.19 16.10
C ASP A 195 -5.38 -16.38 14.67
N LEU A 196 -5.05 -17.63 14.31
CA LEU A 196 -4.55 -17.98 12.98
C LEU A 196 -5.54 -17.67 11.86
N THR A 197 -6.83 -17.97 12.06
CA THR A 197 -7.88 -17.61 11.09
C THR A 197 -8.09 -16.11 10.99
N SER A 198 -7.97 -15.39 12.10
CA SER A 198 -8.06 -13.93 12.12
C SER A 198 -6.93 -13.28 11.31
N ASP A 199 -5.70 -13.80 11.44
CA ASP A 199 -4.55 -13.36 10.65
C ASP A 199 -4.74 -13.66 9.15
N LEU A 200 -5.30 -14.82 8.81
CA LEU A 200 -5.69 -15.18 7.43
C LEU A 200 -6.79 -14.25 6.87
N LEU A 201 -7.79 -13.88 7.68
CA LEU A 201 -8.86 -12.94 7.31
C LEU A 201 -8.34 -11.51 7.13
N ALA A 202 -7.41 -11.08 7.98
CA ALA A 202 -6.75 -9.78 7.87
C ALA A 202 -5.97 -9.67 6.55
N PHE A 203 -5.35 -10.77 6.12
CA PHE A 203 -4.68 -10.88 4.82
C PHE A 203 -5.66 -10.92 3.62
N ALA A 204 -6.79 -11.62 3.76
CA ALA A 204 -7.75 -11.85 2.69
C ALA A 204 -8.66 -10.64 2.39
N ARG A 205 -8.96 -9.82 3.39
CA ARG A 205 -9.83 -8.67 3.21
C ARG A 205 -9.08 -7.58 2.47
N ARG A 206 -9.57 -7.21 1.27
CA ARG A 206 -9.49 -5.83 0.80
C ARG A 206 -10.29 -4.97 1.78
N ARG A 207 -9.72 -4.67 2.95
CA ARG A 207 -10.25 -3.58 3.76
C ARG A 207 -10.03 -2.34 2.90
N GLN A 208 -11.10 -1.66 2.51
CA GLN A 208 -10.98 -0.31 2.00
C GLN A 208 -10.28 0.46 3.12
N LEU A 209 -8.98 0.77 2.91
CA LEU A 209 -8.27 1.61 3.85
C LEU A 209 -9.08 2.89 3.97
N ASN A 210 -9.24 3.39 5.18
CA ASN A 210 -9.80 4.71 5.41
C ASN A 210 -8.63 5.65 5.71
N PRO A 211 -7.90 6.11 4.68
CA PRO A 211 -6.72 6.93 4.87
C PRO A 211 -7.11 8.28 5.48
N GLU A 212 -6.65 8.53 6.71
CA GLU A 212 -6.84 9.78 7.43
C GLU A 212 -5.48 10.41 7.73
N PRO A 213 -5.39 11.74 7.94
CA PRO A 213 -4.17 12.38 8.40
C PRO A 213 -3.85 11.92 9.84
N ILE A 214 -2.84 11.07 10.01
CA ILE A 214 -2.46 10.48 11.29
C ILE A 214 -1.09 10.99 11.73
N ASP A 215 -0.97 11.32 13.02
CA ASP A 215 0.32 11.58 13.68
C ASP A 215 1.06 10.25 13.89
N ILE A 216 2.03 9.98 13.01
CA ILE A 216 2.82 8.73 13.02
C ILE A 216 3.61 8.62 14.32
N ASN A 217 4.18 9.72 14.81
CA ASN A 217 5.03 9.68 16.01
C ASN A 217 4.21 9.27 17.24
N ALA A 218 3.02 9.85 17.40
CA ALA A 218 2.09 9.50 18.48
C ALA A 218 1.65 8.02 18.42
N LEU A 219 1.37 7.51 17.22
CA LEU A 219 1.03 6.10 17.00
C LEU A 219 2.19 5.18 17.38
N ILE A 220 3.40 5.47 16.89
CA ILE A 220 4.60 4.67 17.17
C ILE A 220 4.86 4.63 18.68
N GLU A 221 4.73 5.76 19.40
CA GLU A 221 4.84 5.77 20.86
C GLU A 221 3.81 4.87 21.54
N GLY A 222 2.57 4.85 21.02
CA GLY A 222 1.52 3.92 21.46
C GLY A 222 1.91 2.46 21.31
N VAL A 223 2.37 2.09 20.12
CA VAL A 223 2.80 0.72 19.79
C VAL A 223 4.02 0.32 20.63
N VAL A 224 4.98 1.22 20.82
CA VAL A 224 6.18 0.97 21.64
C VAL A 224 5.79 0.62 23.08
N ARG A 225 4.79 1.29 23.67
CA ARG A 225 4.28 0.94 25.01
C ARG A 225 3.70 -0.46 25.06
N LEU A 226 3.03 -0.90 24.01
CA LEU A 226 2.52 -2.28 23.89
C LEU A 226 3.67 -3.28 23.74
N LEU A 227 4.63 -2.99 22.85
CA LEU A 227 5.79 -3.85 22.59
C LEU A 227 6.67 -4.06 23.82
N MET A 228 6.85 -3.04 24.69
CA MET A 228 7.58 -3.22 25.95
C MET A 228 6.96 -4.30 26.85
N ARG A 229 5.64 -4.50 26.79
CA ARG A 229 4.94 -5.57 27.53
C ARG A 229 5.06 -6.93 26.85
N THR A 230 5.04 -6.95 25.51
CA THR A 230 4.94 -8.18 24.71
C THR A 230 6.30 -8.79 24.34
N LEU A 231 7.34 -7.98 24.16
CA LEU A 231 8.69 -8.42 23.75
C LEU A 231 9.57 -8.87 24.94
N GLY A 232 9.15 -8.57 26.17
CA GLY A 232 9.83 -8.97 27.41
C GLY A 232 11.14 -8.20 27.67
N GLN A 233 11.77 -8.44 28.83
CA GLN A 233 12.95 -7.68 29.29
C GLN A 233 14.25 -7.94 28.49
N ARG A 234 14.23 -8.86 27.51
CA ARG A 234 15.43 -9.29 26.76
C ARG A 234 15.70 -8.45 25.51
N ILE A 235 14.75 -7.63 25.07
CA ILE A 235 14.89 -6.77 23.89
C ILE A 235 14.86 -5.31 24.34
N ARG A 236 15.93 -4.57 24.05
CA ARG A 236 16.01 -3.13 24.30
C ARG A 236 15.35 -2.37 23.15
N ILE A 237 14.24 -1.69 23.43
CA ILE A 237 13.56 -0.85 22.45
C ILE A 237 14.08 0.58 22.55
N THR A 238 14.42 1.20 21.43
CA THR A 238 14.83 2.62 21.34
C THR A 238 14.08 3.31 20.20
N THR A 239 13.82 4.61 20.35
CA THR A 239 13.10 5.40 19.35
C THR A 239 13.88 6.66 18.96
N ASP A 240 13.81 7.04 17.68
CA ASP A 240 14.29 8.33 17.15
C ASP A 240 13.25 8.91 16.19
N LEU A 241 12.39 9.82 16.68
CA LEU A 241 11.21 10.27 15.97
C LEU A 241 11.39 11.71 15.47
N GLN A 242 11.45 11.91 14.15
CA GLN A 242 11.60 13.23 13.55
C GLN A 242 10.26 13.93 13.36
N GLU A 243 10.19 15.20 13.78
CA GLU A 243 8.99 16.05 13.59
C GLU A 243 8.65 16.27 12.11
N ALA A 244 9.65 16.25 11.22
CA ALA A 244 9.47 16.42 9.79
C ALA A 244 8.67 15.27 9.11
N ALA A 245 8.47 14.14 9.81
CA ALA A 245 7.75 12.96 9.33
C ALA A 245 6.39 12.76 10.03
N ARG A 246 5.90 13.79 10.72
CA ARG A 246 4.82 13.67 11.71
C ARG A 246 3.49 13.19 11.15
N THR A 247 3.03 13.69 10.00
CA THR A 247 1.65 13.43 9.53
C THR A 247 1.60 12.75 8.18
N ALA A 248 1.16 11.50 8.14
CA ALA A 248 0.92 10.77 6.89
C ALA A 248 -0.55 10.47 6.69
N LEU A 249 -0.94 10.31 5.42
CA LEU A 249 -2.29 9.95 5.03
C LEU A 249 -2.40 8.42 5.01
N VAL A 250 -2.87 7.82 6.11
CA VAL A 250 -2.86 6.36 6.33
C VAL A 250 -4.03 5.89 7.18
N ASP A 251 -4.35 4.60 7.10
CA ASP A 251 -5.23 3.94 8.05
C ASP A 251 -4.44 3.62 9.34
N GLU A 252 -4.86 4.19 10.48
CA GLU A 252 -4.21 4.04 11.78
C GLU A 252 -4.07 2.57 12.19
N ALA A 253 -5.15 1.79 12.10
CA ALA A 253 -5.15 0.39 12.52
C ALA A 253 -4.25 -0.48 11.63
N ALA A 254 -4.20 -0.19 10.34
CA ALA A 254 -3.33 -0.90 9.41
C ALA A 254 -1.85 -0.57 9.64
N LEU A 255 -1.51 0.69 9.95
CA LEU A 255 -0.15 1.09 10.31
C LEU A 255 0.30 0.44 11.63
N GLU A 256 -0.56 0.44 12.65
CA GLU A 256 -0.30 -0.24 13.92
C GLU A 256 0.00 -1.72 13.71
N ALA A 257 -0.86 -2.42 12.96
CA ALA A 257 -0.66 -3.83 12.63
C ALA A 257 0.64 -4.09 11.85
N ALA A 258 0.99 -3.22 10.91
CA ALA A 258 2.23 -3.33 10.14
C ALA A 258 3.48 -3.22 11.06
N VAL A 259 3.50 -2.24 11.96
CA VAL A 259 4.61 -2.05 12.92
C VAL A 259 4.73 -3.24 13.86
N LEU A 260 3.60 -3.75 14.38
CA LEU A 260 3.57 -4.93 15.23
C LEU A 260 4.12 -6.17 14.53
N ASN A 261 3.70 -6.42 13.28
CA ASN A 261 4.17 -7.56 12.50
C ASN A 261 5.69 -7.54 12.29
N VAL A 262 6.26 -6.37 11.98
CA VAL A 262 7.72 -6.24 11.85
C VAL A 262 8.41 -6.44 13.20
N ALA A 263 7.89 -5.86 14.29
CA ALA A 263 8.48 -5.98 15.62
C ALA A 263 8.45 -7.42 16.17
N ILE A 264 7.39 -8.18 15.88
CA ILE A 264 7.29 -9.61 16.24
C ILE A 264 8.31 -10.43 15.44
N ASN A 265 8.47 -10.15 14.14
CA ASN A 265 9.48 -10.83 13.34
C ASN A 265 10.90 -10.52 13.82
N ALA A 266 11.17 -9.28 14.20
CA ALA A 266 12.44 -8.88 14.81
C ALA A 266 12.72 -9.62 16.12
N ARG A 267 11.71 -9.79 16.98
CA ARG A 267 11.82 -10.59 18.22
C ARG A 267 12.26 -12.01 17.94
N ASP A 268 11.60 -12.66 16.99
CA ASP A 268 11.87 -14.06 16.67
C ASP A 268 13.27 -14.24 16.05
N ALA A 269 13.79 -13.20 15.39
CA ALA A 269 15.17 -13.14 14.90
C ALA A 269 16.21 -12.90 16.01
N MET A 270 15.78 -12.55 17.24
CA MET A 270 16.61 -12.25 18.41
C MET A 270 16.33 -13.20 19.61
N PRO A 271 16.47 -14.54 19.47
CA PRO A 271 16.12 -15.50 20.53
C PRO A 271 16.97 -15.35 21.81
N GLN A 272 18.19 -14.79 21.69
CA GLN A 272 19.08 -14.53 22.83
C GLN A 272 18.94 -13.10 23.40
N GLY A 273 17.99 -12.30 22.88
CA GLY A 273 17.89 -10.88 23.15
C GLY A 273 18.64 -10.02 22.14
N GLY A 274 18.48 -8.70 22.25
CA GLY A 274 19.05 -7.75 21.29
C GLY A 274 18.44 -6.36 21.42
N SER A 275 18.54 -5.54 20.38
CA SER A 275 17.92 -4.22 20.33
C SER A 275 17.00 -4.05 19.13
N LEU A 276 15.86 -3.42 19.38
CA LEU A 276 14.92 -2.96 18.36
C LEU A 276 14.96 -1.43 18.34
N HIS A 277 15.31 -0.85 17.20
CA HIS A 277 15.34 0.59 16.98
C HIS A 277 14.23 0.98 16.01
N ILE A 278 13.37 1.92 16.41
CA ILE A 278 12.29 2.44 15.57
C ILE A 278 12.54 3.92 15.32
N SER A 279 12.61 4.33 14.06
CA SER A 279 12.82 5.73 13.71
C SER A 279 11.81 6.22 12.69
N THR A 280 11.53 7.53 12.74
CA THR A 280 10.75 8.23 11.71
C THR A 280 11.61 9.29 11.05
N SER A 281 11.53 9.40 9.73
CA SER A 281 12.27 10.41 8.97
C SER A 281 11.54 10.86 7.72
N ARG A 282 11.90 12.03 7.19
CA ARG A 282 11.32 12.55 5.95
C ARG A 282 12.24 12.23 4.77
N LEU A 283 11.67 11.65 3.70
CA LEU A 283 12.40 11.34 2.48
C LEU A 283 11.74 12.00 1.26
N PRO A 284 12.39 12.99 0.62
CA PRO A 284 11.98 13.47 -0.69
C PRO A 284 12.40 12.47 -1.77
N VAL A 285 11.43 11.94 -2.51
CA VAL A 285 11.64 11.07 -3.68
C VAL A 285 11.56 11.94 -4.93
N THR A 286 12.72 12.21 -5.53
CA THR A 286 12.84 13.09 -6.71
C THR A 286 13.01 12.33 -8.03
N ARG A 287 13.25 11.02 -7.99
CA ARG A 287 13.41 10.20 -9.19
C ARG A 287 12.06 9.73 -9.70
N GLU A 288 11.88 9.79 -11.02
CA GLU A 288 10.78 9.12 -11.70
C GLU A 288 10.85 7.61 -11.48
N ARG A 289 9.67 6.96 -11.38
CA ARG A 289 9.53 5.52 -11.12
C ARG A 289 10.38 4.72 -12.12
N SER A 290 11.39 4.02 -11.62
CA SER A 290 12.24 3.15 -12.43
C SER A 290 11.71 1.70 -12.43
N GLY A 291 10.92 1.33 -11.42
CA GLY A 291 10.14 0.09 -11.36
C GLY A 291 8.80 0.23 -10.65
N ASP A 292 7.97 -0.81 -10.71
CA ASP A 292 6.65 -0.90 -10.08
C ASP A 292 6.74 -0.85 -8.53
N ASP A 293 7.92 -1.21 -8.01
CA ASP A 293 8.19 -1.16 -6.59
C ASP A 293 8.58 0.25 -6.07
N ASP A 294 8.89 1.18 -6.97
CA ASP A 294 9.30 2.52 -6.56
C ASP A 294 8.08 3.39 -6.19
N PRO A 295 8.15 4.14 -5.08
CA PRO A 295 7.15 5.16 -4.78
C PRO A 295 7.10 6.21 -5.91
N ALA A 296 5.95 6.84 -6.10
CA ALA A 296 5.83 7.97 -7.02
C ALA A 296 6.72 9.15 -6.55
N PRO A 297 7.11 10.09 -7.43
CA PRO A 297 7.76 11.31 -6.98
C PRO A 297 6.89 12.04 -5.97
N GLY A 298 7.48 12.44 -4.84
CA GLY A 298 6.74 13.00 -3.73
C GLY A 298 7.54 13.05 -2.44
N THR A 299 6.93 13.56 -1.38
CA THR A 299 7.54 13.53 -0.05
C THR A 299 6.90 12.42 0.76
N TYR A 300 7.73 11.56 1.36
CA TYR A 300 7.28 10.43 2.15
C TYR A 300 7.75 10.56 3.60
N ALA A 301 6.90 10.14 4.53
CA ALA A 301 7.31 9.76 5.86
C ALA A 301 7.85 8.33 5.81
N VAL A 302 9.00 8.09 6.44
CA VAL A 302 9.64 6.79 6.50
C VAL A 302 9.57 6.29 7.93
N VAL A 303 8.92 5.16 8.14
CA VAL A 303 8.96 4.41 9.40
C VAL A 303 9.98 3.29 9.23
N ALA A 304 11.11 3.39 9.92
CA ALA A 304 12.18 2.39 9.86
C ALA A 304 12.24 1.60 11.16
N ILE A 305 12.20 0.27 11.05
CA ILE A 305 12.27 -0.66 12.18
C ILE A 305 13.49 -1.55 11.95
N GLN A 306 14.46 -1.44 12.85
CA GLN A 306 15.75 -2.11 12.76
C GLN A 306 15.97 -3.03 13.96
N ASP A 307 16.36 -4.28 13.70
CA ASP A 307 16.75 -5.25 14.70
C ASP A 307 18.22 -5.65 14.59
N THR A 308 18.74 -6.26 15.65
CA THR A 308 20.10 -6.84 15.72
C THR A 308 20.07 -8.37 15.71
N GLY A 309 19.07 -8.96 15.06
CA GLY A 309 18.86 -10.40 15.00
C GLY A 309 19.79 -11.13 14.04
N CYS A 310 19.45 -12.39 13.76
CA CYS A 310 20.24 -13.26 12.90
C CYS A 310 20.32 -12.81 11.43
N GLY A 311 19.43 -11.91 10.99
CA GLY A 311 19.36 -11.44 9.61
C GLY A 311 19.00 -12.54 8.61
N MET A 312 19.01 -12.18 7.32
CA MET A 312 18.57 -13.03 6.21
C MET A 312 19.63 -13.08 5.10
N THR A 313 19.69 -14.20 4.37
CA THR A 313 20.50 -14.32 3.14
C THR A 313 19.82 -13.59 1.97
N GLY A 314 20.56 -13.31 0.91
CA GLY A 314 20.02 -12.63 -0.29
C GLY A 314 18.81 -13.36 -0.91
N ASP A 315 18.86 -14.69 -0.95
CA ASP A 315 17.76 -15.52 -1.48
C ASP A 315 16.48 -15.41 -0.64
N VAL A 316 16.62 -15.26 0.68
CA VAL A 316 15.50 -15.08 1.60
C VAL A 316 14.93 -13.68 1.45
N VAL A 317 15.77 -12.64 1.38
CA VAL A 317 15.35 -11.25 1.19
C VAL A 317 14.54 -11.09 -0.10
N ALA A 318 14.94 -11.75 -1.19
CA ALA A 318 14.23 -11.70 -2.48
C ALA A 318 12.80 -12.25 -2.41
N ARG A 319 12.51 -13.13 -1.44
CA ARG A 319 11.25 -13.87 -1.33
C ARG A 319 10.46 -13.52 -0.08
N VAL A 320 10.99 -12.65 0.78
CA VAL A 320 10.45 -12.41 2.13
C VAL A 320 9.04 -11.81 2.13
N PHE A 321 8.67 -11.13 1.05
CA PHE A 321 7.32 -10.58 0.84
C PHE A 321 6.37 -11.55 0.12
N GLU A 322 6.84 -12.72 -0.32
CA GLU A 322 5.97 -13.76 -0.88
C GLU A 322 5.01 -14.28 0.19
N PRO A 323 3.70 -14.38 -0.10
CA PRO A 323 2.75 -14.99 0.82
C PRO A 323 3.14 -16.42 1.19
N PHE A 324 2.99 -16.77 2.47
CA PHE A 324 3.30 -18.10 3.04
C PHE A 324 4.78 -18.48 3.02
N PHE A 325 5.67 -17.61 2.56
CA PHE A 325 7.10 -17.86 2.64
C PHE A 325 7.59 -17.66 4.07
N THR A 326 8.21 -18.70 4.64
CA THR A 326 8.79 -18.69 5.98
C THR A 326 10.05 -19.53 6.01
N THR A 327 11.05 -19.06 6.75
CA THR A 327 12.28 -19.82 7.06
C THR A 327 12.21 -20.54 8.41
N LYS A 328 11.10 -20.38 9.12
CA LYS A 328 10.87 -20.97 10.45
C LYS A 328 10.23 -22.36 10.31
N SER A 329 10.44 -23.24 11.30
CA SER A 329 9.82 -24.57 11.38
C SER A 329 8.27 -24.48 11.44
N ALA A 330 7.57 -25.61 11.24
CA ALA A 330 6.10 -25.65 11.10
C ALA A 330 5.29 -24.92 12.20
N ASP A 331 5.84 -24.80 13.42
CA ASP A 331 5.21 -24.11 14.56
C ASP A 331 5.63 -22.63 14.71
N GLY A 332 6.48 -22.11 13.81
CA GLY A 332 7.22 -20.86 14.00
C GLY A 332 6.65 -19.61 13.32
N GLY A 333 5.54 -19.71 12.58
CA GLY A 333 4.85 -18.56 11.99
C GLY A 333 4.31 -18.80 10.58
N THR A 334 3.24 -18.10 10.24
CA THR A 334 2.42 -18.29 9.02
C THR A 334 3.08 -17.86 7.71
N GLY A 335 4.19 -17.11 7.77
CA GLY A 335 4.78 -16.49 6.57
C GLY A 335 3.92 -15.37 5.96
N LEU A 336 2.94 -14.84 6.71
CA LEU A 336 2.04 -13.78 6.24
C LEU A 336 2.41 -12.38 6.75
N GLY A 337 3.22 -12.28 7.80
CA GLY A 337 3.50 -11.00 8.47
C GLY A 337 4.08 -9.93 7.54
N LEU A 338 5.15 -10.25 6.81
CA LEU A 338 5.82 -9.28 5.92
C LEU A 338 5.05 -9.05 4.61
N SER A 339 4.31 -10.04 4.11
CA SER A 339 3.46 -9.85 2.94
C SER A 339 2.27 -8.92 3.23
N MET A 340 1.73 -8.94 4.45
CA MET A 340 0.73 -7.96 4.91
C MET A 340 1.31 -6.54 4.97
N VAL A 341 2.53 -6.38 5.49
CA VAL A 341 3.23 -5.08 5.53
C VAL A 341 3.43 -4.53 4.11
N TYR A 342 3.82 -5.39 3.16
CA TYR A 342 3.95 -5.03 1.75
C TYR A 342 2.61 -4.59 1.14
N GLY A 343 1.54 -5.36 1.36
CA GLY A 343 0.20 -5.03 0.89
C GLY A 343 -0.30 -3.69 1.43
N PHE A 344 -0.15 -3.46 2.74
CA PHE A 344 -0.50 -2.20 3.40
C PHE A 344 0.25 -1.00 2.80
N ALA A 345 1.57 -1.10 2.67
CA ALA A 345 2.40 -0.01 2.15
C ALA A 345 1.97 0.39 0.73
N ARG A 346 1.68 -0.61 -0.12
CA ARG A 346 1.20 -0.39 -1.50
C ARG A 346 -0.19 0.23 -1.56
N GLN A 347 -1.14 -0.31 -0.78
CA GLN A 347 -2.51 0.22 -0.74
C GLN A 347 -2.56 1.65 -0.20
N SER A 348 -1.60 2.03 0.64
CA SER A 348 -1.46 3.40 1.16
C SER A 348 -0.76 4.36 0.19
N GLY A 349 -0.50 3.96 -1.06
CA GLY A 349 0.21 4.79 -2.05
C GLY A 349 1.72 4.92 -1.79
N GLY A 350 2.25 4.06 -0.91
CA GLY A 350 3.63 4.02 -0.46
C GLY A 350 4.43 2.85 -1.03
N SER A 351 5.51 2.50 -0.33
CA SER A 351 6.37 1.35 -0.66
C SER A 351 7.00 0.79 0.62
N VAL A 352 7.49 -0.45 0.56
CA VAL A 352 8.28 -1.05 1.65
C VAL A 352 9.60 -1.55 1.10
N THR A 353 10.68 -1.34 1.84
CA THR A 353 12.01 -1.87 1.51
C THR A 353 12.56 -2.63 2.70
N ILE A 354 13.41 -3.62 2.42
CA ILE A 354 14.08 -4.41 3.44
C ILE A 354 15.57 -4.53 3.14
N GLU A 355 16.38 -4.29 4.16
CA GLU A 355 17.83 -4.50 4.13
C GLU A 355 18.18 -5.50 5.23
N SER A 356 18.78 -6.62 4.86
CA SER A 356 19.17 -7.65 5.81
C SER A 356 20.41 -8.38 5.33
N ALA A 357 21.26 -8.79 6.27
CA ALA A 357 22.40 -9.64 6.00
C ALA A 357 22.64 -10.60 7.18
N PRO A 358 23.16 -11.82 6.93
CA PRO A 358 23.40 -12.78 8.00
C PRO A 358 24.30 -12.21 9.11
N GLY A 359 23.83 -12.29 10.35
CA GLY A 359 24.53 -11.80 11.55
C GLY A 359 24.54 -10.27 11.74
N LYS A 360 23.92 -9.49 10.84
CA LYS A 360 23.85 -8.02 10.93
C LYS A 360 22.49 -7.47 11.35
N GLY A 361 21.48 -8.34 11.47
CA GLY A 361 20.09 -7.95 11.71
C GLY A 361 19.36 -7.52 10.44
N THR A 362 18.16 -6.97 10.62
CA THR A 362 17.26 -6.55 9.54
C THR A 362 16.77 -5.14 9.77
N THR A 363 16.64 -4.37 8.69
CA THR A 363 15.97 -3.06 8.67
C THR A 363 14.84 -3.08 7.67
N VAL A 364 13.61 -2.87 8.14
CA VAL A 364 12.42 -2.70 7.30
C VAL A 364 12.07 -1.22 7.28
N ARG A 365 11.90 -0.62 6.10
CA ARG A 365 11.46 0.77 5.94
C ARG A 365 10.14 0.81 5.20
N ILE A 366 9.14 1.40 5.84
CA ILE A 366 7.80 1.63 5.29
C ILE A 366 7.72 3.09 4.89
N LEU A 367 7.50 3.36 3.61
CA LEU A 367 7.36 4.70 3.04
C LEU A 367 5.87 5.00 2.91
N LEU A 368 5.42 6.11 3.50
CA LEU A 368 4.02 6.53 3.56
C LEU A 368 3.90 7.95 2.99
N PRO A 369 2.92 8.24 2.11
CA PRO A 369 2.73 9.59 1.61
C PRO A 369 2.46 10.57 2.77
N LEU A 370 3.22 11.67 2.81
CA LEU A 370 2.91 12.77 3.75
C LEU A 370 1.57 13.40 3.36
N ALA A 371 0.78 13.80 4.35
CA ALA A 371 -0.40 14.61 4.09
C ALA A 371 0.04 15.95 3.47
N GLY A 372 -0.65 16.39 2.41
CA GLY A 372 -0.36 17.66 1.76
C GLY A 372 -0.56 18.84 2.72
N GLU A 373 0.25 19.90 2.57
CA GLU A 373 0.18 21.11 3.41
C GLU A 373 -1.15 21.87 3.29
N ASP A 374 -2.04 21.51 2.36
CA ASP A 374 -3.38 22.12 2.21
C ASP A 374 -4.50 21.32 2.89
N LEU A 375 -4.22 20.14 3.46
CA LEU A 375 -5.20 19.27 4.13
C LEU A 375 -5.33 19.56 5.64
N TYR A 376 -4.94 20.75 6.08
CA TYR A 376 -5.17 21.19 7.46
C TYR A 376 -6.57 21.83 7.60
N PRO A 377 -7.51 21.23 8.35
CA PRO A 377 -8.11 21.97 9.44
C PRO A 377 -6.97 22.25 10.43
N GLY A 378 -6.67 23.54 10.64
CA GLY A 378 -5.53 23.98 11.44
C GLY A 378 -5.40 23.23 12.75
N THR A 379 -4.14 22.94 13.09
CA THR A 379 -3.59 22.75 14.43
C THR A 379 -4.60 22.82 15.58
N HIS A 380 -5.42 21.77 15.74
CA HIS A 380 -5.77 21.38 17.08
C HIS A 380 -4.52 20.69 17.61
N ALA A 381 -3.63 21.50 18.16
CA ALA A 381 -2.81 21.06 19.26
C ALA A 381 -3.67 20.12 20.10
N SER A 382 -3.13 18.96 20.43
CA SER A 382 -3.58 18.22 21.60
C SER A 382 -3.40 19.17 22.78
N GLN A 383 -4.36 20.09 22.95
CA GLN A 383 -4.63 20.62 24.25
C GLN A 383 -4.85 19.36 25.11
N PRO A 384 -4.24 19.29 26.30
CA PRO A 384 -4.81 18.41 27.31
C PRO A 384 -6.30 18.71 27.26
N VAL A 385 -7.15 17.68 27.11
CA VAL A 385 -8.58 17.86 27.26
C VAL A 385 -8.71 18.57 28.61
N ALA A 386 -8.93 19.89 28.56
CA ALA A 386 -9.43 20.62 29.69
C ALA A 386 -10.73 19.89 29.92
N GLY A 387 -10.76 19.06 30.97
CA GLY A 387 -11.95 18.32 31.33
C GLY A 387 -13.08 19.32 31.25
N SER A 388 -14.07 19.04 30.39
CA SER A 388 -15.30 19.82 30.38
C SER A 388 -15.72 19.92 31.85
N THR A 389 -15.65 21.10 32.43
CA THR A 389 -15.96 21.35 33.84
C THR A 389 -17.45 21.20 34.13
N VAL A 390 -18.24 20.87 33.10
CA VAL A 390 -19.66 20.61 33.20
C VAL A 390 -19.89 19.09 33.16
N ALA A 391 -20.18 18.53 34.34
CA ALA A 391 -20.76 17.20 34.44
C ALA A 391 -22.10 17.19 33.69
N ARG A 392 -22.34 16.13 32.92
CA ARG A 392 -23.54 15.94 32.10
C ARG A 392 -24.19 14.61 32.47
N THR A 393 -25.50 14.49 32.29
CA THR A 393 -26.24 13.24 32.41
C THR A 393 -26.39 12.62 31.03
N ILE A 394 -25.75 11.48 30.79
CA ILE A 394 -25.71 10.79 29.49
C ILE A 394 -26.48 9.48 29.60
N LEU A 395 -27.45 9.27 28.70
CA LEU A 395 -28.14 7.99 28.55
C LEU A 395 -27.43 7.13 27.50
N VAL A 396 -26.89 5.99 27.91
CA VAL A 396 -26.19 5.01 27.06
C VAL A 396 -27.12 3.84 26.74
N VAL A 397 -27.33 3.56 25.45
CA VAL A 397 -28.18 2.48 24.96
C VAL A 397 -27.34 1.53 24.12
N GLU A 398 -27.18 0.30 24.63
CA GLU A 398 -26.28 -0.72 24.09
C GLU A 398 -26.88 -2.08 24.45
N ASP A 399 -26.98 -3.03 23.53
CA ASP A 399 -27.55 -4.36 23.83
C ASP A 399 -26.52 -5.29 24.52
N GLU A 400 -25.25 -5.24 24.11
CA GLU A 400 -24.17 -6.05 24.64
C GLU A 400 -23.73 -5.60 26.06
N PRO A 401 -23.94 -6.42 27.12
CA PRO A 401 -23.64 -6.02 28.50
C PRO A 401 -22.18 -5.63 28.75
N ALA A 402 -21.23 -6.32 28.10
CA ALA A 402 -19.80 -6.05 28.28
C ALA A 402 -19.37 -4.70 27.70
N VAL A 403 -19.92 -4.33 26.54
CA VAL A 403 -19.67 -3.05 25.87
C VAL A 403 -20.33 -1.92 26.67
N ARG A 404 -21.58 -2.11 27.10
CA ARG A 404 -22.35 -1.14 27.90
C ARG A 404 -21.61 -0.79 29.20
N ALA A 405 -21.10 -1.79 29.91
CA ALA A 405 -20.34 -1.60 31.14
C ALA A 405 -18.99 -0.89 30.92
N THR A 406 -18.41 -1.01 29.73
CA THR A 406 -17.14 -0.35 29.38
C THR A 406 -17.35 1.12 29.07
N ILE A 407 -18.33 1.44 28.21
CA ILE A 407 -18.70 2.82 27.87
C ILE A 407 -19.12 3.58 29.14
N LYS A 408 -19.94 2.95 30.00
CA LYS A 408 -20.35 3.53 31.28
C LYS A 408 -19.14 3.96 32.12
N ARG A 409 -18.19 3.05 32.37
CA ARG A 409 -16.99 3.35 33.18
C ARG A 409 -16.13 4.46 32.56
N GLN A 410 -16.01 4.49 31.24
CA GLN A 410 -15.26 5.53 30.54
C GLN A 410 -15.90 6.91 30.72
N LEU A 411 -17.21 7.03 30.52
CA LEU A 411 -17.94 8.28 30.70
C LEU A 411 -18.00 8.75 32.17
N GLU A 412 -18.17 7.82 33.12
CA GLU A 412 -18.09 8.13 34.56
C GLU A 412 -16.68 8.65 34.95
N SER A 413 -15.61 8.07 34.37
CA SER A 413 -14.24 8.54 34.60
C SER A 413 -13.96 9.94 34.04
N LEU A 414 -14.80 10.43 33.11
CA LEU A 414 -14.77 11.80 32.58
C LEU A 414 -15.62 12.77 33.43
N GLY A 415 -16.27 12.29 34.50
CA GLY A 415 -17.06 13.11 35.42
C GLY A 415 -18.54 13.26 35.04
N HIS A 416 -19.04 12.44 34.11
CA HIS A 416 -20.46 12.44 33.72
C HIS A 416 -21.29 11.50 34.62
N ARG A 417 -22.57 11.83 34.82
CA ARG A 417 -23.59 10.89 35.34
C ARG A 417 -24.05 10.03 34.18
N VAL A 418 -24.02 8.71 34.32
CA VAL A 418 -24.36 7.80 33.22
C VAL A 418 -25.55 6.93 33.58
N LEU A 419 -26.63 7.07 32.81
CA LEU A 419 -27.78 6.17 32.81
C LEU A 419 -27.58 5.12 31.72
N VAL A 420 -28.01 3.88 31.95
CA VAL A 420 -27.84 2.78 30.97
C VAL A 420 -29.17 2.11 30.66
N ALA A 421 -29.35 1.73 29.41
CA ALA A 421 -30.45 0.89 28.93
C ALA A 421 -29.91 -0.20 28.00
N GLY A 422 -30.47 -1.41 28.12
CA GLY A 422 -30.13 -2.54 27.26
C GLY A 422 -30.94 -2.62 25.97
N THR A 423 -32.03 -1.87 25.88
CA THR A 423 -32.98 -1.92 24.76
C THR A 423 -33.59 -0.54 24.50
N ALA A 424 -34.08 -0.30 23.29
CA ALA A 424 -34.76 0.96 22.95
C ALA A 424 -36.01 1.26 23.80
N PRO A 425 -36.91 0.29 24.12
CA PRO A 425 -38.03 0.55 25.02
C PRO A 425 -37.60 0.96 26.44
N GLU A 426 -36.54 0.33 26.98
CA GLU A 426 -35.99 0.74 28.28
C GLU A 426 -35.42 2.16 28.23
N ALA A 427 -34.79 2.54 27.11
CA ALA A 427 -34.27 3.89 26.92
C ALA A 427 -35.38 4.95 26.88
N LEU A 428 -36.50 4.67 26.20
CA LEU A 428 -37.64 5.57 26.15
C LEU A 428 -38.27 5.77 27.53
N ILE A 429 -38.41 4.71 28.34
CA ILE A 429 -38.88 4.82 29.73
C ILE A 429 -37.98 5.75 30.54
N ARG A 430 -36.65 5.64 30.38
CA ARG A 430 -35.70 6.53 31.08
C ARG A 430 -35.75 7.97 30.58
N LEU A 431 -36.01 8.17 29.30
CA LEU A 431 -36.27 9.50 28.73
C LEU A 431 -37.59 10.11 29.22
N ASP A 432 -38.54 9.31 29.69
CA ASP A 432 -39.76 9.83 30.31
C ASP A 432 -39.60 10.09 31.82
N GLU A 433 -38.77 9.30 32.51
CA GLU A 433 -38.59 9.39 33.97
C GLU A 433 -37.57 10.45 34.43
N GLU A 434 -36.54 10.73 33.64
CA GLU A 434 -35.40 11.58 34.06
C GLU A 434 -35.31 12.85 33.21
N ASP A 435 -35.79 13.97 33.73
CA ASP A 435 -35.86 15.26 33.02
C ASP A 435 -34.49 15.89 32.69
N ASP A 436 -33.40 15.40 33.29
CA ASP A 436 -32.06 16.02 33.24
C ASP A 436 -31.07 15.35 32.26
N ILE A 437 -31.55 14.54 31.30
CA ILE A 437 -30.68 13.90 30.28
C ILE A 437 -30.19 14.93 29.25
N ASP A 438 -28.88 15.15 29.23
CA ASP A 438 -28.19 16.12 28.35
C ASP A 438 -27.76 15.52 27.00
N LEU A 439 -27.66 14.19 26.89
CA LEU A 439 -27.15 13.50 25.71
C LEU A 439 -27.67 12.05 25.64
N LEU A 440 -28.10 11.64 24.45
CA LEU A 440 -28.33 10.24 24.12
C LEU A 440 -27.11 9.67 23.36
N LEU A 441 -26.52 8.59 23.87
CA LEU A 441 -25.52 7.79 23.18
C LEU A 441 -26.11 6.40 22.90
N THR A 442 -26.31 6.06 21.63
CA THR A 442 -26.99 4.81 21.25
C THR A 442 -26.19 4.01 20.22
N ASP A 443 -26.20 2.68 20.30
CA ASP A 443 -25.81 1.83 19.16
C ASP A 443 -26.80 2.01 18.01
N VAL A 444 -26.33 1.93 16.76
CA VAL A 444 -27.16 1.92 15.56
C VAL A 444 -28.00 0.65 15.49
N VAL A 445 -27.45 -0.49 15.91
CA VAL A 445 -28.14 -1.79 15.91
C VAL A 445 -28.40 -2.21 17.35
N LEU A 446 -29.68 -2.25 17.76
CA LEU A 446 -30.09 -2.64 19.11
C LEU A 446 -30.91 -3.94 19.06
N GLY A 447 -30.24 -5.09 19.03
CA GLY A 447 -30.89 -6.41 19.04
C GLY A 447 -32.09 -6.57 18.09
N THR A 448 -33.07 -7.37 18.50
CA THR A 448 -34.33 -7.57 17.75
C THR A 448 -35.39 -6.55 18.19
N GLY A 449 -35.51 -5.43 17.48
CA GLY A 449 -36.50 -4.40 17.80
C GLY A 449 -36.31 -3.09 17.03
N ILE A 450 -36.63 -1.99 17.70
CA ILE A 450 -36.42 -0.61 17.24
C ILE A 450 -34.90 -0.38 17.09
N ASN A 451 -34.48 0.09 15.91
CA ASN A 451 -33.06 0.37 15.67
C ASN A 451 -32.65 1.67 16.41
N GLY A 452 -31.36 1.93 16.57
CA GLY A 452 -30.88 3.13 17.27
C GLY A 452 -31.30 4.45 16.63
N ILE A 453 -31.51 4.45 15.31
CA ILE A 453 -31.94 5.63 14.53
C ILE A 453 -33.40 5.95 14.86
N ASP A 454 -34.28 4.97 14.85
CA ASP A 454 -35.69 5.09 15.20
C ASP A 454 -35.84 5.54 16.67
N LEU A 455 -34.99 5.03 17.57
CA LEU A 455 -34.92 5.48 18.96
C LEU A 455 -34.53 6.96 19.05
N ALA A 456 -33.53 7.40 18.28
CA ALA A 456 -33.09 8.79 18.27
C ALA A 456 -34.15 9.73 17.69
N GLU A 457 -34.88 9.31 16.66
CA GLU A 457 -36.02 10.05 16.12
C GLU A 457 -37.12 10.19 17.18
N ALA A 458 -37.53 9.08 17.82
CA ALA A 458 -38.51 9.11 18.91
C ALA A 458 -38.06 9.97 20.12
N ALA A 459 -36.78 9.92 20.47
CA ALA A 459 -36.21 10.72 21.55
C ALA A 459 -36.23 12.22 21.22
N ARG A 460 -35.99 12.61 19.96
CA ARG A 460 -36.07 14.01 19.51
C ARG A 460 -37.50 14.52 19.40
N ASP A 461 -38.46 13.65 19.06
CA ASP A 461 -39.88 13.98 19.09
C ASP A 461 -40.35 14.27 20.52
N ALA A 462 -39.89 13.47 21.50
CA ALA A 462 -40.17 13.69 22.91
C ALA A 462 -39.40 14.89 23.50
N ARG A 463 -38.14 15.10 23.08
CA ARG A 463 -37.25 16.17 23.55
C ARG A 463 -36.60 16.90 22.38
N PRO A 464 -37.27 17.93 21.83
CA PRO A 464 -36.71 18.73 20.75
C PRO A 464 -35.39 19.37 21.18
N GLY A 465 -34.30 19.04 20.47
CA GLY A 465 -32.97 19.57 20.74
C GLY A 465 -32.06 18.66 21.57
N LEU A 466 -32.51 17.46 21.97
CA LEU A 466 -31.64 16.46 22.61
C LEU A 466 -30.48 16.07 21.66
N PRO A 467 -29.22 16.31 22.05
CA PRO A 467 -28.07 15.83 21.30
C PRO A 467 -28.04 14.31 21.23
N VAL A 468 -27.63 13.77 20.08
CA VAL A 468 -27.51 12.32 19.87
C VAL A 468 -26.15 11.98 19.27
N VAL A 469 -25.48 11.01 19.89
CA VAL A 469 -24.27 10.36 19.40
C VAL A 469 -24.59 8.91 19.08
N PHE A 470 -24.30 8.50 17.86
CA PHE A 470 -24.42 7.11 17.43
C PHE A 470 -23.10 6.38 17.62
N THR A 471 -23.17 5.12 18.03
CA THR A 471 -22.04 4.20 17.98
C THR A 471 -22.32 3.11 16.95
N SER A 472 -21.33 2.69 16.17
CA SER A 472 -21.50 1.60 15.20
C SER A 472 -20.46 0.50 15.38
N GLY A 473 -20.91 -0.74 15.44
CA GLY A 473 -20.07 -1.91 15.21
C GLY A 473 -19.80 -2.14 13.71
N TYR A 474 -18.91 -3.10 13.40
CA TYR A 474 -18.51 -3.50 12.04
C TYR A 474 -19.65 -3.93 11.09
N ALA A 475 -20.89 -4.01 11.57
CA ALA A 475 -22.07 -4.52 10.85
C ALA A 475 -23.15 -3.45 10.57
N ALA A 476 -22.84 -2.16 10.66
CA ALA A 476 -23.79 -1.12 10.27
C ALA A 476 -23.97 -1.12 8.74
N MET A 477 -25.21 -1.15 8.26
CA MET A 477 -25.52 -1.07 6.83
C MET A 477 -25.05 0.30 6.27
N PRO A 478 -24.41 0.35 5.09
CA PRO A 478 -23.94 1.61 4.48
C PRO A 478 -25.03 2.69 4.36
N GLU A 479 -26.28 2.27 4.15
CA GLU A 479 -27.44 3.16 4.08
C GLU A 479 -27.76 3.85 5.42
N ALA A 480 -27.54 3.15 6.54
CA ALA A 480 -27.74 3.70 7.88
C ALA A 480 -26.66 4.74 8.22
N GLN A 481 -25.41 4.49 7.79
CA GLN A 481 -24.29 5.41 7.99
C GLN A 481 -24.49 6.72 7.22
N GLN A 482 -24.99 6.63 5.98
CA GLN A 482 -25.30 7.80 5.16
C GLN A 482 -26.42 8.64 5.77
N ARG A 483 -27.51 8.02 6.24
CA ARG A 483 -28.62 8.73 6.92
C ARG A 483 -28.20 9.48 8.17
N ILE A 484 -27.25 8.92 8.94
CA ILE A 484 -26.72 9.56 10.15
C ILE A 484 -25.89 10.79 9.78
N LEU A 485 -25.02 10.69 8.77
CA LEU A 485 -24.21 11.80 8.27
C LEU A 485 -25.09 12.94 7.74
N ASP A 486 -26.15 12.61 6.99
CA ASP A 486 -27.10 13.60 6.45
C ASP A 486 -27.89 14.34 7.56
N SER A 487 -28.04 13.73 8.74
CA SER A 487 -28.72 14.34 9.90
C SER A 487 -27.82 15.25 10.75
N GLY A 488 -26.51 15.31 10.46
CA GLY A 488 -25.53 16.06 11.24
C GLY A 488 -25.19 15.46 12.61
N ALA A 489 -25.64 14.23 12.90
CA ALA A 489 -25.36 13.55 14.17
C ALA A 489 -23.94 12.97 14.19
N THR A 490 -23.32 12.97 15.38
CA THR A 490 -21.96 12.44 15.55
C THR A 490 -22.00 10.91 15.54
N LEU A 491 -21.14 10.28 14.72
CA LEU A 491 -20.98 8.84 14.66
C LEU A 491 -19.60 8.41 15.20
N LEU A 492 -19.60 7.43 16.10
CA LEU A 492 -18.41 6.84 16.71
C LEU A 492 -18.26 5.37 16.34
N ALA A 493 -17.07 4.97 15.88
CA ALA A 493 -16.77 3.56 15.64
C ALA A 493 -16.49 2.82 16.97
N LYS A 494 -17.02 1.60 17.10
CA LYS A 494 -16.66 0.69 18.19
C LYS A 494 -15.44 -0.17 17.81
N PRO A 495 -14.46 -0.38 18.72
CA PRO A 495 -14.38 0.16 20.08
C PRO A 495 -13.88 1.61 20.10
N ALA A 496 -14.56 2.49 20.85
CA ALA A 496 -14.15 3.89 20.99
C ALA A 496 -13.16 4.07 22.15
N THR A 497 -12.12 4.88 21.93
CA THR A 497 -11.17 5.29 22.97
C THR A 497 -11.79 6.35 23.91
N LEU A 498 -11.24 6.48 25.11
CA LEU A 498 -11.67 7.50 26.08
C LEU A 498 -11.64 8.93 25.48
N SER A 499 -10.60 9.23 24.70
CA SER A 499 -10.45 10.53 24.03
C SER A 499 -11.48 10.75 22.92
N GLN A 500 -11.84 9.71 22.16
CA GLN A 500 -12.89 9.80 21.14
C GLN A 500 -14.27 10.04 21.79
N LEU A 501 -14.57 9.35 22.90
CA LEU A 501 -15.79 9.57 23.67
C LEU A 501 -15.87 11.00 24.21
N ALA A 502 -14.78 11.51 24.83
CA ALA A 502 -14.73 12.87 25.34
C ALA A 502 -14.98 13.92 24.23
N ARG A 503 -14.36 13.73 23.05
CA ARG A 503 -14.57 14.63 21.90
C ARG A 503 -16.00 14.59 21.39
N ALA A 504 -16.60 13.41 21.25
CA ALA A 504 -17.96 13.28 20.75
C ALA A 504 -18.99 13.91 21.69
N VAL A 505 -18.85 13.70 23.01
CA VAL A 505 -19.73 14.33 24.02
C VAL A 505 -19.60 15.85 23.95
N ASN A 506 -18.39 16.38 23.85
CA ASN A 506 -18.16 17.82 23.77
C ASN A 506 -18.68 18.43 22.46
N ALA A 507 -18.55 17.72 21.34
CA ALA A 507 -19.04 18.19 20.05
C ALA A 507 -20.57 18.17 19.97
N ALA A 508 -21.22 17.17 20.58
CA ALA A 508 -22.67 17.04 20.54
C ALA A 508 -23.39 18.04 21.47
N CYS A 509 -22.78 18.35 22.62
CA CYS A 509 -23.37 19.23 23.63
C CYS A 509 -22.73 20.64 23.68
N GLY A 510 -21.98 21.01 22.64
CA GLY A 510 -21.18 22.23 22.54
C GLY A 510 -21.84 23.37 21.77
#